data_AF-A0A2V7FMU1-F1
#
_entry.id   AF-A0A2V7FMU1-F1
#
_cell.length_a   1.000
_cell.length_b   1.000
_cell.length_c   1.000
_cell.angle_alpha   90.00
_cell.angle_beta   90.00
_cell.angle_gamma   90.00
#
_symmetry.space_group_name_H-M   'P 1'
#
loop_
_entity.id
_entity.type
_entity.pdbx_description
1 polymer ?
#
loop_
_entity_poly.entity_id
_entity_poly.type
_entity_poly.pdbx_seq_one_letter_code
_entity_poly.pdbx_strand_id
1 'polypeptide(L)'
;MDGQRVVSYGSMLGIAFGGFTWVVVAGNLIHEPVVSLAGALLGVGVWIVGGRALLRYPARRGLVMGIAVLFVVFADWAFLGIVLPRIPEGGSIYVGTSRSAYAALHPILIVAGLAGTGLVLWDLLFRRP
;
A
#
# COMPACT_ATOMS: atom_id res chain seq x y z
N MET A 1 3.76 18.49 -21.68
CA MET A 1 3.85 17.05 -21.39
C MET A 1 4.46 16.75 -20.01
N ASP A 2 5.21 17.68 -19.39
CA ASP A 2 5.87 17.43 -18.11
C ASP A 2 4.94 17.46 -16.89
N GLY A 3 3.95 18.37 -16.86
CA GLY A 3 3.02 18.48 -15.73
C GLY A 3 2.24 17.20 -15.43
N GLN A 4 1.79 16.47 -16.46
CA GLN A 4 1.06 15.21 -16.27
C GLN A 4 1.96 14.09 -15.72
N ARG A 5 3.25 14.05 -16.10
CA ARG A 5 4.23 13.12 -15.55
C ARG A 5 4.50 13.41 -14.08
N VAL A 6 4.70 14.69 -13.73
CA VAL A 6 4.90 15.13 -12.35
C VAL A 6 3.71 14.75 -11.48
N VAL A 7 2.48 15.01 -11.93
CA VAL A 7 1.27 14.63 -11.18
C VAL A 7 1.17 13.11 -11.05
N SER A 8 1.33 12.35 -12.13
CA SER A 8 1.15 10.89 -12.12
C SER A 8 2.15 10.19 -11.21
N TYR A 9 3.44 10.48 -11.36
CA TYR A 9 4.47 9.89 -10.50
C TYR A 9 4.45 10.49 -9.09
N GLY A 10 4.14 11.78 -8.93
CA GLY A 10 4.06 12.44 -7.63
C GLY A 10 2.92 11.89 -6.76
N SER A 11 1.74 11.68 -7.34
CA SER A 11 0.61 11.05 -6.63
C SER A 11 0.95 9.64 -6.16
N MET A 12 1.62 8.85 -7.00
CA MET A 12 2.01 7.49 -6.65
C MET A 12 3.19 7.44 -5.68
N LEU A 13 4.07 8.44 -5.71
CA LEU A 13 5.14 8.59 -4.74
C LEU A 13 4.56 8.78 -3.34
N GLY A 14 3.51 9.58 -3.18
CA GLY A 14 2.83 9.77 -1.89
C GLY A 14 2.23 8.47 -1.35
N ILE A 15 1.62 7.65 -2.22
CA ILE A 15 1.07 6.34 -1.84
C ILE A 15 2.19 5.36 -1.46
N ALA A 16 3.26 5.31 -2.26
CA ALA A 16 4.42 4.47 -2.01
C ALA A 16 5.12 4.84 -0.69
N PHE A 17 5.38 6.13 -0.46
CA PHE A 17 5.98 6.60 0.78
C PHE A 17 5.03 6.37 1.97
N GLY A 18 3.77 6.79 1.87
CA GLY A 18 2.82 6.68 2.98
C GLY A 18 2.56 5.24 3.41
N GLY A 19 2.38 4.32 2.45
CA GLY A 19 2.08 2.92 2.74
C GLY A 19 3.30 2.08 3.13
N PHE A 20 4.43 2.25 2.44
CA PHE A 20 5.57 1.33 2.61
C PHE A 20 6.66 1.82 3.56
N THR A 21 6.69 3.11 3.94
CA THR A 21 7.66 3.60 4.93
C THR A 21 7.53 2.85 6.25
N TRP A 22 6.30 2.54 6.68
CA TRP A 22 6.07 1.78 7.91
C TRP A 22 6.62 0.36 7.86
N VAL A 23 6.53 -0.32 6.72
CA VAL A 23 7.12 -1.65 6.52
C VAL A 23 8.64 -1.59 6.61
N VAL A 24 9.25 -0.55 6.01
CA VAL A 24 10.70 -0.33 6.06
C VAL A 24 11.17 -0.03 7.48
N VAL A 25 10.48 0.87 8.19
CA VAL A 25 10.80 1.20 9.59
C VAL A 25 10.63 -0.04 10.47
N ALA A 26 9.55 -0.80 10.30
CA ALA A 26 9.30 -2.00 11.07
C ALA A 26 10.38 -3.07 10.86
N GLY A 27 10.79 -3.33 9.61
CA GLY A 27 11.87 -4.28 9.30
C GLY A 27 13.19 -3.91 9.98
N ASN A 28 13.52 -2.62 10.05
CA ASN A 28 14.69 -2.14 10.78
C ASN A 28 14.56 -2.36 12.29
N LEU A 29 13.38 -2.14 12.87
CA LEU A 29 13.14 -2.34 14.32
C LEU A 29 13.26 -3.81 14.73
N ILE A 30 12.79 -4.73 13.89
CA ILE A 30 12.92 -6.18 14.13
C ILE A 30 14.26 -6.75 13.66
N HIS A 31 15.18 -5.91 13.18
CA HIS A 31 16.48 -6.31 12.64
C HIS A 31 16.37 -7.36 11.51
N GLU A 32 15.29 -7.34 10.74
CA GLU A 32 15.08 -8.20 9.57
C GLU A 32 15.22 -7.36 8.29
N PRO A 33 16.42 -7.26 7.70
CA PRO A 33 16.67 -6.42 6.52
C PRO A 33 15.87 -6.88 5.30
N VAL A 34 15.46 -8.15 5.26
CA VAL A 34 14.60 -8.70 4.20
C VAL A 34 13.23 -8.02 4.20
N VAL A 35 12.65 -7.74 5.37
CA VAL A 35 11.36 -7.05 5.49
C VAL A 35 11.48 -5.60 5.02
N SER A 36 12.57 -4.92 5.42
CA SER A 36 12.84 -3.56 4.97
C SER A 36 13.04 -3.48 3.47
N LEU A 37 13.82 -4.41 2.91
CA LEU A 37 14.10 -4.45 1.48
C LEU A 37 12.83 -4.77 0.68
N ALA A 38 12.02 -5.73 1.15
CA ALA A 38 10.75 -6.06 0.53
C ALA A 38 9.78 -4.86 0.54
N GLY A 39 9.67 -4.16 1.66
CA GLY A 39 8.87 -2.93 1.76
C GLY A 39 9.32 -1.85 0.77
N ALA A 40 10.63 -1.58 0.70
CA ALA A 40 11.19 -0.62 -0.24
C ALA A 40 10.95 -1.02 -1.71
N LEU A 41 11.17 -2.29 -2.05
CA LEU A 41 10.96 -2.81 -3.41
C LEU A 41 9.50 -2.75 -3.82
N LEU A 42 8.57 -3.10 -2.94
CA LEU A 42 7.14 -3.00 -3.20
C LEU A 42 6.71 -1.53 -3.36
N GLY A 43 7.20 -0.62 -2.51
CA GLY A 43 6.93 0.81 -2.65
C GLY A 43 7.43 1.37 -3.97
N VAL A 44 8.65 1.04 -4.39
CA VAL A 44 9.19 1.41 -5.71
C VAL A 44 8.35 0.81 -6.84
N GLY A 45 7.92 -0.45 -6.69
CA GLY A 45 7.02 -1.11 -7.63
C GLY A 45 5.70 -0.35 -7.81
N VAL A 46 5.04 0.02 -6.72
CA VAL A 46 3.80 0.82 -6.73
C VAL A 46 4.03 2.17 -7.40
N TRP A 47 5.13 2.85 -7.06
CA TRP A 47 5.45 4.14 -7.64
C TRP A 47 5.62 4.07 -9.16
N ILE A 48 6.43 3.11 -9.63
CA ILE A 48 6.74 2.95 -11.06
C ILE A 48 5.50 2.46 -11.82
N VAL A 49 4.86 1.39 -11.35
CA VAL A 49 3.74 0.75 -12.04
C VAL A 49 2.52 1.67 -12.02
N GLY A 50 2.19 2.24 -10.86
CA GLY A 50 1.09 3.20 -10.73
C GLY A 50 1.32 4.45 -11.56
N GLY A 51 2.54 5.01 -11.55
CA GLY A 51 2.88 6.21 -12.30
C GLY A 51 2.79 5.97 -13.81
N ARG A 52 3.28 4.82 -14.29
CA ARG A 52 3.13 4.39 -15.69
C ARG A 52 1.68 4.14 -16.06
N ALA A 53 0.89 3.53 -15.18
CA ALA A 53 -0.52 3.26 -15.43
C ALA A 53 -1.34 4.56 -15.55
N LEU A 54 -1.12 5.53 -14.66
CA LEU A 54 -1.76 6.86 -14.75
C LEU A 54 -1.40 7.61 -16.02
N LEU A 55 -0.15 7.49 -16.47
CA LEU A 55 0.29 8.11 -17.70
C LEU A 55 -0.33 7.47 -18.94
N ARG A 56 -0.45 6.13 -18.94
CA ARG A 56 -1.03 5.38 -20.04
C ARG A 56 -2.56 5.51 -20.11
N TYR A 57 -3.21 5.63 -18.95
CA TYR A 57 -4.67 5.65 -18.83
C TYR A 57 -5.17 6.80 -17.92
N PRO A 58 -4.98 8.07 -18.31
CA PRO A 58 -5.31 9.22 -17.46
C PRO A 58 -6.82 9.36 -17.14
N ALA A 59 -7.68 8.76 -17.98
CA ALA A 59 -9.13 8.71 -17.75
C ALA A 59 -9.55 7.61 -16.76
N ARG A 60 -8.69 6.62 -16.49
CA ARG A 60 -8.96 5.46 -15.62
C ARG A 60 -8.49 5.69 -14.19
N ARG A 61 -8.84 6.85 -13.62
CA ARG A 61 -8.46 7.23 -12.24
C ARG A 61 -9.00 6.24 -11.19
N GLY A 62 -10.18 5.65 -11.46
CA GLY A 62 -10.80 4.65 -10.59
C GLY A 62 -9.98 3.36 -10.51
N LEU A 63 -9.48 2.87 -11.66
CA LEU A 63 -8.60 1.70 -11.72
C LEU A 63 -7.31 1.93 -10.92
N VAL A 64 -6.66 3.07 -11.10
CA VAL A 64 -5.42 3.38 -10.38
C VAL A 64 -5.68 3.50 -8.88
N MET A 65 -6.75 4.19 -8.47
CA MET A 65 -7.13 4.29 -7.06
C MET A 65 -7.40 2.91 -6.47
N GLY A 66 -8.14 2.05 -7.19
CA GLY A 66 -8.42 0.68 -6.76
C GLY A 66 -7.14 -0.15 -6.59
N ILE A 67 -6.22 -0.09 -7.57
CA ILE A 67 -4.90 -0.75 -7.48
C ILE A 67 -4.10 -0.22 -6.28
N ALA A 68 -4.08 1.09 -6.06
CA ALA A 68 -3.37 1.69 -4.94
C ALA A 68 -3.93 1.25 -3.59
N VAL A 69 -5.26 1.23 -3.43
CA VAL A 69 -5.93 0.71 -2.23
C VAL A 69 -5.57 -0.75 -2.01
N LEU A 70 -5.62 -1.58 -3.06
CA LEU A 70 -5.24 -2.98 -2.96
C LEU A 70 -3.79 -3.17 -2.52
N PHE A 71 -2.86 -2.37 -3.04
CA PHE A 71 -1.46 -2.42 -2.60
C PHE A 71 -1.29 -2.09 -1.11
N VAL A 72 -1.98 -1.05 -0.62
CA VAL A 72 -1.95 -0.71 0.82
C VAL A 72 -2.54 -1.85 1.64
N VAL A 73 -3.69 -2.40 1.22
CA VAL A 73 -4.32 -3.53 1.89
C VAL A 73 -3.40 -4.75 1.95
N PHE A 74 -2.72 -5.09 0.85
CA PHE A 74 -1.74 -6.19 0.84
C PHE A 74 -0.53 -5.91 1.74
N ALA A 75 -0.02 -4.68 1.75
CA ALA A 75 1.09 -4.29 2.63
C ALA A 75 0.70 -4.42 4.10
N ASP A 76 -0.49 -3.95 4.47
CA ASP A 76 -1.00 -4.03 5.84
C ASP A 76 -1.29 -5.48 6.25
N TRP A 77 -1.83 -6.31 5.35
CA TRP A 77 -1.99 -7.75 5.60
C TRP A 77 -0.65 -8.44 5.82
N ALA A 78 0.36 -8.12 5.00
CA ALA A 78 1.71 -8.64 5.20
C ALA A 78 2.29 -8.16 6.53
N PHE A 79 2.10 -6.89 6.88
CA PHE A 79 2.52 -6.37 8.17
C PHE A 79 1.86 -7.11 9.33
N LEU A 80 0.52 -7.22 9.35
CA LEU A 80 -0.22 -7.87 10.42
C LEU A 80 0.07 -9.37 10.54
N GLY A 81 0.20 -10.07 9.41
CA GLY A 81 0.39 -11.52 9.37
C GLY A 81 1.84 -11.97 9.53
N ILE A 82 2.80 -11.17 9.09
CA ILE A 82 4.23 -11.55 9.01
C ILE A 82 5.05 -10.70 9.98
N VAL A 83 4.91 -9.38 9.96
CA VAL A 83 5.80 -8.48 10.71
C VAL A 83 5.39 -8.37 12.18
N LEU A 84 4.12 -8.09 12.46
CA LEU A 84 3.58 -7.87 13.80
C LEU A 84 3.85 -9.03 14.79
N PRO A 85 3.70 -10.32 14.42
CA PRO A 85 3.99 -11.42 15.33
C PRO A 85 5.47 -11.54 15.74
N ARG A 86 6.37 -10.95 14.94
CA ARG A 86 7.82 -11.01 15.15
C ARG A 86 8.36 -9.79 15.91
N ILE A 87 7.54 -8.76 16.14
CA ILE A 87 7.93 -7.59 16.93
C ILE A 87 7.94 -7.98 18.42
N PRO A 88 9.07 -7.81 19.15
CA PRO A 88 9.14 -8.07 20.59
C PRO A 88 8.15 -7.20 21.38
N GLU A 89 7.59 -7.75 22.46
CA GLU A 89 6.78 -6.97 23.39
C GLU A 89 7.66 -5.88 24.05
N GLY A 90 7.51 -4.64 23.60
CA GLY A 90 8.36 -3.49 23.98
C GLY A 90 9.15 -2.85 22.83
N GLY A 91 9.27 -3.51 21.67
CA GLY A 91 9.92 -2.98 20.46
C GLY A 91 8.97 -2.29 19.47
N SER A 92 7.69 -2.18 19.83
CA SER A 92 6.69 -1.50 19.02
C SER A 92 6.93 0.01 19.02
N ILE A 93 7.06 0.61 17.84
CA ILE A 93 6.93 2.08 17.62
C ILE A 93 5.61 2.65 18.14
N TYR A 94 4.62 1.78 18.36
CA TYR A 94 3.37 2.11 19.02
C TYR A 94 3.42 1.61 20.47
N VAL A 95 4.23 2.28 21.29
CA VAL A 95 4.25 2.07 22.74
C VAL A 95 2.81 2.25 23.26
N GLY A 96 2.23 1.19 23.82
CA GLY A 96 0.87 1.19 24.37
C GLY A 96 -0.26 0.71 23.43
N THR A 97 0.03 0.29 22.20
CA THR A 97 -1.00 -0.28 21.31
C THR A 97 -1.07 -1.79 21.48
N SER A 98 -2.19 -2.28 22.00
CA SER A 98 -2.39 -3.70 22.27
C SER A 98 -2.53 -4.51 20.97
N ARG A 99 -2.14 -5.80 20.99
CA ARG A 99 -2.42 -6.74 19.87
C ARG A 99 -3.92 -6.75 19.48
N SER A 100 -4.82 -6.50 20.44
CA SER A 100 -6.26 -6.39 20.18
C SER A 100 -6.65 -5.16 19.35
N ALA A 101 -5.89 -4.06 19.40
CA ALA A 101 -6.13 -2.90 18.53
C ALA A 101 -5.86 -3.23 17.06
N TYR A 102 -4.86 -4.08 16.77
CA TYR A 102 -4.59 -4.56 15.41
C TYR A 102 -5.65 -5.54 14.90
N ALA A 103 -6.30 -6.30 15.78
CA ALA A 103 -7.42 -7.16 15.38
C ALA A 103 -8.59 -6.37 14.80
N ALA A 104 -8.79 -5.11 15.24
CA ALA A 104 -9.81 -4.22 14.72
C ALA A 104 -9.51 -3.72 13.29
N LEU A 105 -8.27 -3.85 12.80
CA LEU A 105 -7.89 -3.47 11.43
C LEU A 105 -8.33 -4.50 10.40
N HIS A 106 -8.43 -5.79 10.74
CA HIS A 106 -8.85 -6.83 9.81
C HIS A 106 -10.16 -6.53 9.07
N PRO A 107 -11.28 -6.16 9.74
CA PRO A 107 -12.52 -5.84 9.02
C PRO A 107 -12.35 -4.61 8.11
N ILE A 108 -11.56 -3.61 8.52
CA ILE A 108 -11.27 -2.42 7.69
C ILE A 108 -10.51 -2.82 6.42
N LEU A 109 -9.49 -3.68 6.55
CA LEU A 109 -8.71 -4.17 5.42
C LEU A 109 -9.55 -5.01 4.45
N ILE A 110 -10.48 -5.81 4.97
CA ILE A 110 -11.43 -6.57 4.14
C ILE A 110 -12.32 -5.60 3.34
N VAL A 111 -12.94 -4.62 4.01
CA VAL A 111 -13.80 -3.63 3.35
C VAL A 111 -13.01 -2.82 2.32
N ALA A 112 -11.81 -2.36 2.65
CA ALA A 112 -10.93 -1.65 1.74
C ALA A 112 -10.51 -2.54 0.55
N GLY A 113 -10.20 -3.82 0.78
CA GLY A 113 -9.86 -4.76 -0.28
C GLY A 113 -11.03 -5.03 -1.23
N LEU A 114 -12.24 -5.16 -0.70
CA LEU A 114 -13.46 -5.28 -1.51
C LEU A 114 -13.75 -4.01 -2.31
N ALA A 115 -13.63 -2.84 -1.67
CA ALA A 115 -13.83 -1.55 -2.33
C ALA A 115 -12.79 -1.29 -3.43
N GLY A 116 -11.51 -1.59 -3.16
CA GLY A 116 -10.42 -1.49 -4.14
C GLY A 116 -10.63 -2.44 -5.33
N THR A 117 -10.98 -3.70 -5.05
CA THR A 117 -11.33 -4.68 -6.10
C THR A 117 -12.53 -4.22 -6.93
N GLY A 118 -13.59 -3.75 -6.25
CA GLY A 118 -14.79 -3.24 -6.90
C GLY A 118 -14.50 -2.04 -7.80
N LEU A 119 -13.64 -1.12 -7.37
CA LEU A 119 -13.17 0.01 -8.18
C LEU A 119 -12.41 -0.43 -9.43
N VAL A 120 -11.51 -1.41 -9.30
CA VAL A 120 -10.76 -1.96 -10.45
C VAL A 120 -11.72 -2.61 -11.44
N LEU A 121 -12.59 -3.51 -10.96
CA LEU A 121 -13.55 -4.22 -11.81
C LEU A 121 -14.56 -3.26 -12.46
N TRP A 122 -15.07 -2.29 -11.71
CA TRP A 122 -15.99 -1.29 -12.23
C TRP A 122 -15.37 -0.50 -13.38
N ASP A 123 -14.14 -0.02 -13.19
CA ASP A 123 -13.45 0.75 -14.22
C ASP A 123 -13.13 -0.12 -15.46
N LEU A 124 -12.72 -1.38 -15.27
CA LEU A 124 -12.48 -2.31 -16.37
C LEU A 124 -13.74 -2.67 -17.16
N LEU A 125 -14.86 -2.93 -16.47
CA LEU A 125 -16.09 -3.45 -17.09
C LEU A 125 -16.95 -2.35 -17.69
N PHE A 126 -17.02 -1.18 -17.04
CA PHE A 126 -18.00 -0.14 -17.40
C PHE A 126 -17.40 1.09 -18.06
N ARG A 127 -16.07 1.29 -18.01
CA ARG A 127 -15.41 2.34 -18.80
C ARG A 127 -14.79 1.74 -20.06
N ARG A 128 -15.39 2.06 -21.21
CA ARG A 128 -14.78 1.84 -22.53
C ARG A 128 -13.49 2.67 -22.67
N PRO A 129 -12.48 2.17 -23.42
CA PRO A 129 -11.22 2.88 -23.63
C PRO A 129 -11.40 4.28 -24.22
#